data_AF-W1YSJ5-F1
#
_entry.id   AF-W1YSJ5-F1
#
_cell.length_a   1.000
_cell.length_b   1.000
_cell.length_c   1.000
_cell.angle_alpha   90.00
_cell.angle_beta   90.00
_cell.angle_gamma   90.00
#
_symmetry.space_group_name_H-M   'P 1'
#
loop_
_entity.id
_entity.type
_entity.pdbx_description
1 polymer ?
#
loop_
_entity_poly.entity_id
_entity_poly.type
_entity_poly.pdbx_seq_one_letter_code
_entity_poly.pdbx_strand_id
1 'polypeptide(L)' 'CIFLCAPYIAPYNPEATNVADRLQDISSTHWLGTDQLGRDVWSRILYGGKASLWIAFTIIGISGAIGIVIGGLAGFSTP' A
#
# COMPACT_ATOMS: atom_id res chain seq x y z
N CYS A 1 7.83 -3.18 -1.02
CA CYS A 1 7.99 -4.40 -0.21
C CYS A 1 7.41 -4.26 1.21
N ILE A 2 7.66 -3.17 1.94
CA ILE A 2 7.13 -2.95 3.31
C ILE A 2 5.62 -3.20 3.47
N PHE A 3 4.81 -2.80 2.49
CA PHE A 3 3.35 -3.02 2.52
C PHE A 3 2.89 -4.47 2.35
N LEU A 4 3.75 -5.38 1.84
CA LEU A 4 3.44 -6.82 1.77
C LEU A 4 3.58 -7.49 3.14
N CYS A 5 4.48 -6.98 3.97
CA CYS A 5 4.65 -7.39 5.36
C CYS A 5 3.69 -6.67 6.33
N ALA A 6 2.71 -5.92 5.82
CA ALA A 6 1.69 -5.23 6.61
C ALA A 6 1.06 -6.10 7.73
N PRO A 7 0.65 -7.36 7.53
CA PRO A 7 0.07 -8.15 8.63
C PRO A 7 1.07 -8.55 9.73
N TYR A 8 2.38 -8.43 9.48
CA TYR A 8 3.42 -8.75 10.46
C TYR A 8 3.97 -7.49 11.18
N ILE A 9 3.77 -6.32 10.57
CA ILE A 9 4.29 -5.02 11.07
C ILE A 9 3.15 -4.17 11.65
N ALA A 10 1.90 -4.41 11.24
CA ALA A 10 0.75 -3.72 11.80
C ALA A 10 0.40 -4.30 13.18
N PRO A 11 0.47 -3.50 14.25
CA PRO A 11 0.16 -3.98 15.60
C PRO A 11 -1.35 -4.17 15.83
N TYR A 12 -2.21 -3.51 15.03
CA TYR A 12 -3.66 -3.53 15.20
C TYR A 12 -4.41 -3.78 13.89
N ASN A 13 -5.64 -4.29 14.00
CA ASN A 13 -6.51 -4.49 12.86
C ASN A 13 -6.95 -3.12 12.29
N PRO A 14 -6.71 -2.82 10.99
CA PRO A 14 -7.01 -1.51 10.40
C PRO A 14 -8.50 -1.14 10.36
N GLU A 15 -9.40 -2.10 10.51
CA GLU A 15 -10.86 -1.89 10.52
C GLU A 15 -11.45 -1.90 11.94
N ALA A 16 -10.68 -2.33 12.94
CA ALA A 16 -11.13 -2.29 14.33
C ALA A 16 -11.34 -0.83 14.75
N THR A 17 -12.57 -0.51 15.12
CA THR A 17 -13.03 0.83 15.44
C THR A 17 -13.24 0.92 16.94
N ASN A 18 -12.43 1.72 17.65
CA ASN A 18 -12.63 1.95 19.07
C ASN A 18 -13.05 3.41 19.33
N VAL A 19 -14.34 3.61 19.56
CA VAL A 19 -14.93 4.94 19.79
C VAL A 19 -14.38 5.61 21.06
N ALA A 20 -13.94 4.84 22.04
CA ALA A 20 -13.34 5.36 23.28
C ALA A 20 -11.97 6.00 23.03
N ASP A 21 -11.23 5.53 22.02
CA ASP A 21 -9.87 5.94 21.73
C ASP A 21 -9.79 6.89 20.50
N ARG A 22 -10.83 7.69 20.26
CA ARG A 22 -10.85 8.66 19.15
C ARG A 22 -9.88 9.82 19.40
N LEU A 23 -9.20 10.27 18.34
CA LEU A 23 -8.29 11.43 18.38
C LEU A 23 -7.21 11.30 19.48
N GLN A 24 -6.75 10.07 19.71
CA GLN A 24 -5.60 9.85 20.59
C GLN A 24 -4.35 10.38 19.91
N ASP A 25 -3.58 11.16 20.67
CA ASP A 25 -2.24 11.60 20.28
C ASP A 25 -1.28 10.42 20.09
N ILE A 26 -0.14 10.72 19.48
CA ILE A 26 0.94 9.75 19.25
C ILE A 26 1.37 9.13 20.58
N SER A 27 1.26 7.80 20.68
CA SER A 27 1.64 7.03 21.87
C SER A 27 2.37 5.74 21.50
N SER A 28 2.96 5.06 22.49
CA SER A 28 3.63 3.77 22.27
C SER A 28 2.65 2.66 21.84
N THR A 29 1.36 2.80 22.17
CA THR A 29 0.28 1.94 21.67
C THR A 29 -0.21 2.38 20.30
N HIS A 30 -0.29 3.68 20.01
CA HIS A 30 -0.67 4.20 18.69
C HIS A 30 0.44 5.07 18.11
N TRP A 31 1.34 4.46 17.34
CA TRP A 31 2.57 5.13 16.84
C TRP A 31 2.30 6.38 15.99
N LEU A 32 1.14 6.44 15.35
CA LEU A 32 0.68 7.61 14.58
C LEU A 32 -0.65 8.18 15.11
N GLY A 33 -1.05 7.79 16.32
CA GLY A 33 -2.36 8.13 16.88
C GLY A 33 -3.53 7.43 16.18
N THR A 34 -4.73 7.90 16.50
CA THR A 34 -5.98 7.34 15.97
C THR A 34 -6.79 8.37 15.18
N ASP A 35 -7.54 7.88 14.19
CA ASP A 35 -8.43 8.70 13.35
C ASP A 35 -9.69 9.15 14.14
N GLN A 36 -10.58 9.93 13.51
CA GLN A 36 -11.87 10.36 14.10
C GLN A 36 -12.79 9.19 14.49
N LEU A 37 -12.56 8.02 13.91
CA LEU A 37 -13.25 6.77 14.24
C LEU A 37 -12.54 5.96 15.34
N GLY A 38 -11.36 6.39 15.80
CA GLY A 38 -10.56 5.66 16.79
C GLY A 38 -9.87 4.44 16.20
N ARG A 39 -9.49 4.53 14.91
CA ARG A 39 -8.75 3.51 14.19
C ARG A 39 -7.28 3.91 14.14
N ASP A 40 -6.40 2.94 14.31
CA ASP A 40 -4.95 3.14 14.24
C ASP A 40 -4.51 3.60 12.83
N VAL A 41 -3.90 4.78 12.75
CA VAL A 41 -3.51 5.41 11.48
C VAL A 41 -2.35 4.67 10.82
N TRP A 42 -1.39 4.17 11.61
CA TRP A 42 -0.23 3.43 11.13
C TRP A 42 -0.65 2.14 10.41
N SER A 43 -1.55 1.38 11.03
CA SER A 43 -2.09 0.14 10.49
C SER A 43 -2.87 0.40 9.20
N ARG A 44 -3.62 1.52 9.11
CA ARG A 44 -4.32 1.91 7.88
C ARG A 44 -3.39 2.29 6.74
N ILE A 45 -2.28 2.98 7.02
CA ILE A 45 -1.29 3.33 5.99
C ILE A 45 -0.62 2.05 5.46
N LEU A 46 -0.24 1.14 6.36
CA LEU A 46 0.36 -0.14 5.97
C LEU A 46 -0.57 -0.99 5.10
N TYR A 47 -1.84 -1.10 5.48
CA TYR A 47 -2.81 -1.86 4.68
C TYR A 47 -3.20 -1.14 3.38
N GLY A 48 -3.36 0.19 3.41
CA GLY A 48 -3.66 1.00 2.23
C GLY A 48 -2.57 0.93 1.16
N GLY A 49 -1.30 0.98 1.58
CA GLY A 49 -0.18 0.89 0.65
C GLY A 49 -0.07 -0.47 -0.07
N LYS A 50 -0.67 -1.54 0.48
CA LYS A 50 -0.69 -2.85 -0.19
C LYS A 50 -1.52 -2.80 -1.48
N ALA A 51 -2.64 -2.08 -1.48
CA ALA A 51 -3.46 -1.89 -2.67
C ALA A 51 -2.72 -1.06 -3.73
N SER A 52 -2.07 0.03 -3.34
CA SER A 52 -1.26 0.86 -4.24
C SER A 52 -0.13 0.07 -4.90
N LEU A 53 0.50 -0.86 -4.17
CA LEU A 53 1.59 -1.69 -4.68
C LEU A 53 1.10 -2.68 -5.73
N TRP A 54 -0.06 -3.30 -5.53
CA TRP A 54 -0.70 -4.16 -6.53
C TRP A 54 -1.08 -3.43 -7.80
N ILE A 55 -1.63 -2.21 -7.67
CA ILE A 55 -2.00 -1.38 -8.82
C ILE A 55 -0.74 -1.03 -9.63
N ALA A 56 0.30 -0.53 -8.97
CA ALA A 56 1.55 -0.17 -9.64
C ALA A 56 2.18 -1.37 -10.34
N PHE A 57 2.22 -2.54 -9.67
CA PHE A 57 2.75 -3.77 -10.25
C PHE A 57 2.01 -4.17 -11.53
N THR A 58 0.68 -4.09 -11.52
CA THR A 58 -0.15 -4.43 -12.67
C THR A 58 0.08 -3.48 -13.85
N ILE A 59 0.14 -2.18 -13.58
CA ILE A 59 0.37 -1.14 -14.61
C ILE A 59 1.73 -1.32 -15.26
N ILE A 60 2.78 -1.53 -14.44
CA ILE A 60 4.15 -1.72 -14.93
C ILE A 60 4.23 -3.03 -15.74
N GLY A 61 3.60 -4.10 -15.29
CA GLY A 61 3.57 -5.37 -16.00
C GLY A 61 2.95 -5.24 -17.40
N ILE A 62 1.79 -4.58 -17.49
CA ILE A 62 1.10 -4.37 -18.77
C ILE A 62 1.90 -3.42 -19.68
N SER A 63 2.34 -2.29 -19.15
CA SER A 63 3.09 -1.29 -19.92
C SER A 63 4.42 -1.86 -20.42
N GLY A 64 5.11 -2.64 -19.58
CA GLY A 64 6.34 -3.33 -19.94
C GLY A 64 6.10 -4.39 -21.02
N ALA A 65 5.04 -5.20 -20.90
CA ALA A 65 4.70 -6.19 -21.92
C ALA A 65 4.44 -5.54 -23.28
N ILE A 66 3.64 -4.46 -23.31
CA ILE A 66 3.36 -3.70 -24.53
C ILE A 66 4.66 -3.09 -25.09
N GLY A 67 5.47 -2.46 -24.23
CA GLY A 67 6.73 -1.85 -24.62
C GLY A 67 7.72 -2.86 -25.23
N ILE A 68 7.80 -4.08 -24.68
CA ILE A 68 8.65 -5.15 -25.20
C ILE A 68 8.18 -5.59 -26.59
N VAL A 69 6.86 -5.76 -26.79
CA VAL A 69 6.32 -6.15 -28.10
C VAL A 69 6.58 -5.08 -29.15
N ILE A 70 6.28 -3.81 -28.84
CA ILE A 70 6.49 -2.70 -29.78
C ILE A 70 7.98 -2.50 -30.04
N GLY A 71 8.80 -2.49 -28.99
CA GLY A 71 10.25 -2.31 -29.10
C GLY A 71 10.93 -3.44 -29.88
N GLY A 72 10.48 -4.69 -29.69
CA GLY A 72 10.93 -5.84 -30.47
C GLY A 72 10.61 -5.67 -31.95
N LEU A 73 9.36 -5.36 -32.29
CA LEU A 73 8.95 -5.12 -33.68
C LEU A 73 9.72 -3.97 -34.34
N ALA A 74 9.94 -2.88 -33.60
CA ALA A 74 10.74 -1.75 -34.09
C ALA A 74 12.20 -2.16 -34.33
N GLY A 75 12.81 -2.91 -33.41
CA GLY A 75 14.17 -3.42 -33.53
C GLY A 75 14.37 -4.30 -34.77
N PHE A 76 13.43 -5.21 -35.04
CA PHE A 76 13.45 -6.06 -36.23
C PHE A 76 13.31 -5.29 -37.55
N SER A 77 12.69 -4.10 -37.52
CA SER A 77 12.50 -3.26 -38.72
C SER A 77 13.71 -2.37 -39.05
N THR A 78 14.71 -2.32 -38.18
CA THR A 78 15.94 -1.53 -38.39
C THR A 78 16.96 -2.42 -39.13
N PRO A 79 17.42 -2.05 -40.34
CA PRO A 79 18.37 -2.84 -41.11
C PRO A 79 19.79 -2.85 -40.51
#